data_AF-A0A2R6E6Z4-F1
#
_entry.id   AF-A0A2R6E6Z4-F1
#
_cell.length_a   1.000
_cell.length_b   1.000
_cell.length_c   1.000
_cell.angle_alpha   90.00
_cell.angle_beta   90.00
_cell.angle_gamma   90.00
#
_symmetry.space_group_name_H-M   'P 1'
#
loop_
_entity.id
_entity.type
_entity.pdbx_description
1 polymer ?
#
loop_
_entity_poly.entity_id
_entity_poly.type
_entity_poly.pdbx_seq_one_letter_code
_entity_poly.pdbx_strand_id
1 'polypeptide(L)' 'MADSNRQWRLAKRPEGTPDSEVFELVETDAPEPGPGEVLVRTRYLSVDPYMRGRMDGTSGYADAWET' A
#
# COMPACT_ATOMS: atom_id res chain seq x y z
N MET A 1 -15.85 8.93 13.23
CA MET A 1 -15.58 8.10 12.04
C MET A 1 -14.72 6.94 12.53
N ALA A 2 -14.15 6.05 11.70
CA ALA A 2 -13.13 5.16 12.27
C ALA A 2 -11.90 6.03 12.51
N ASP A 3 -11.49 6.21 13.76
CA ASP A 3 -10.37 7.09 14.10
C ASP A 3 -9.03 6.48 13.65
N SER A 4 -8.99 5.17 13.34
CA SER A 4 -7.82 4.47 12.84
C SER A 4 -7.87 4.15 11.33
N ASN A 5 -6.72 4.29 10.70
CA ASN A 5 -6.40 3.91 9.32
C ASN A 5 -5.36 2.80 9.32
N ARG A 6 -5.79 1.59 8.93
CA ARG A 6 -4.92 0.41 8.82
C ARG A 6 -4.28 0.36 7.45
N GLN A 7 -2.97 0.17 7.41
CA GLN A 7 -2.15 0.24 6.21
C GLN A 7 -1.31 -1.04 6.10
N TRP A 8 -1.39 -1.72 4.96
CA TRP A 8 -0.39 -2.71 4.57
C TRP A 8 0.76 -1.97 3.87
N ARG A 9 1.92 -1.93 4.49
CA ARG A 9 3.14 -1.28 3.95
C ARG A 9 4.12 -2.33 3.48
N LEU A 10 4.90 -2.01 2.46
CA LEU A 10 5.96 -2.88 1.96
C LEU A 10 7.15 -2.82 2.93
N ALA A 11 7.30 -3.85 3.77
CA ALA A 11 8.36 -3.91 4.78
C ALA A 11 9.73 -4.27 4.18
N LYS A 12 9.74 -5.13 3.15
CA LYS A 12 10.94 -5.53 2.41
C LYS A 12 10.58 -5.92 0.99
N ARG A 13 11.55 -5.85 0.07
CA ARG A 13 11.35 -6.38 -1.28
C ARG A 13 11.34 -7.93 -1.25
N PRO A 14 10.39 -8.58 -1.93
CA PRO A 14 10.31 -10.04 -1.95
C PRO A 14 11.47 -10.66 -2.71
N GLU A 15 12.06 -11.72 -2.16
CA GLU A 15 12.96 -12.62 -2.89
C GLU A 15 12.13 -13.82 -3.38
N GLY A 16 11.79 -13.84 -4.68
CA GLY A 16 10.89 -14.85 -5.24
C GLY A 16 9.41 -14.54 -5.00
N THR A 17 8.67 -15.50 -4.43
CA THR A 17 7.24 -15.35 -4.11
C THR A 17 7.07 -14.54 -2.83
N PRO A 18 6.23 -13.49 -2.81
CA PRO A 18 5.98 -12.73 -1.59
C PRO A 18 5.42 -13.61 -0.47
N ASP A 19 5.99 -13.46 0.74
CA ASP A 19 5.50 -14.09 1.96
C ASP A 19 4.90 -13.04 2.91
N SER A 20 4.51 -13.48 4.12
CA SER A 20 3.91 -12.59 5.13
C SER A 20 4.87 -11.54 5.67
N GLU A 21 6.19 -11.70 5.53
CA GLU A 21 7.17 -10.74 6.03
C GLU A 21 7.43 -9.60 5.04
N VAL A 22 6.95 -9.72 3.79
CA VAL A 22 7.04 -8.66 2.77
C VAL A 22 6.18 -7.46 3.13
N PHE A 23 5.12 -7.67 3.92
CA PHE A 23 4.22 -6.62 4.34
C PHE A 23 4.15 -6.51 5.85
N GLU A 24 4.01 -5.28 6.33
CA GLU A 24 3.64 -5.00 7.71
C GLU A 24 2.27 -4.34 7.78
N LEU A 25 1.49 -4.69 8.82
CA LEU A 25 0.24 -4.01 9.14
C LEU A 25 0.53 -2.91 10.15
N VAL A 26 0.33 -1.66 9.75
CA VAL A 26 0.48 -0.49 10.62
C VAL A 26 -0.89 0.13 10.85
N GLU A 27 -1.16 0.56 12.08
CA GLU A 27 -2.32 1.40 12.40
C GLU A 27 -1.87 2.83 12.64
N THR A 28 -2.52 3.78 11.97
CA THR A 28 -2.32 5.22 12.18
C THR A 28 -3.66 5.88 12.45
N ASP A 29 -3.65 7.16 12.81
CA ASP A 29 -4.88 7.93 12.78
C ASP A 29 -5.37 8.12 11.34
N ALA A 30 -6.68 8.30 11.17
CA ALA A 30 -7.26 8.70 9.90
C ALA A 30 -6.79 10.12 9.53
N PRO A 31 -6.29 10.35 8.30
CA PRO A 31 -5.78 11.66 7.93
C PRO A 31 -6.91 12.67 7.71
N GLU A 32 -6.63 13.94 7.98
CA GLU A 32 -7.50 15.06 7.60
C GLU A 32 -7.14 15.53 6.18
N PRO A 33 -8.09 15.61 5.24
CA PRO A 33 -7.81 16.05 3.88
C PRO A 33 -7.52 17.56 3.82
N GLY A 34 -6.48 17.95 3.08
CA GLY A 34 -6.15 19.34 2.80
C GLY A 34 -7.02 19.96 1.70
N PRO A 35 -6.74 21.23 1.31
CA PRO A 35 -7.48 21.90 0.25
C PRO A 35 -7.40 21.16 -1.09
N GLY A 36 -8.56 20.76 -1.63
CA GLY A 36 -8.66 20.04 -2.90
C GLY A 36 -8.52 18.51 -2.78
N GLU A 37 -8.32 17.98 -1.57
CA GLU A 37 -8.24 16.55 -1.31
C GLU A 37 -9.58 15.99 -0.82
N VAL A 38 -9.72 14.65 -0.87
CA VAL A 38 -10.88 13.94 -0.33
C VAL A 38 -10.41 12.78 0.54
N LEU A 39 -11.08 12.56 1.66
CA LEU A 39 -10.87 11.37 2.49
C LEU A 39 -11.75 10.22 2.00
N VAL A 40 -11.12 9.10 1.63
CA VAL A 40 -11.82 7.93 1.10
C VAL A 40 -11.72 6.76 2.07
N ARG A 41 -12.86 6.10 2.33
CA ARG A 41 -12.89 4.80 3.02
C ARG A 41 -12.89 3.67 2.00
N THR A 42 -11.74 3.02 1.82
CA THR A 42 -11.60 1.83 0.97
C THR A 42 -12.53 0.71 1.45
N ARG A 43 -13.36 0.19 0.53
CA ARG A 43 -14.26 -0.95 0.77
C ARG A 43 -13.77 -2.24 0.13
N TYR A 44 -13.12 -2.10 -1.01
CA TYR A 44 -12.55 -3.18 -1.80
C TYR A 44 -11.20 -2.73 -2.33
N LEU A 45 -10.25 -3.68 -2.40
CA LEU A 45 -8.93 -3.49 -2.98
C LEU A 45 -8.77 -4.54 -4.08
N SER A 46 -8.45 -4.09 -5.29
CA SER A 46 -8.06 -5.01 -6.36
C SER A 46 -6.72 -5.63 -6.03
N VAL A 47 -6.52 -6.91 -6.36
CA VAL A 47 -5.24 -7.60 -6.23
C VAL A 47 -4.89 -8.14 -7.60
N ASP A 48 -3.87 -7.56 -8.21
CA ASP A 48 -3.56 -7.76 -9.63
C ASP A 48 -2.11 -8.20 -9.83
N PRO A 49 -1.81 -9.02 -10.86
CA PRO A 49 -0.46 -9.51 -11.12
C PRO A 49 0.61 -8.40 -11.27
N TYR A 50 0.23 -7.23 -11.77
CA TYR A 50 1.18 -6.12 -11.98
C TYR A 50 1.78 -5.59 -10.67
N MET A 51 1.11 -5.80 -9.52
CA MET A 51 1.61 -5.37 -8.22
C MET A 51 2.98 -5.98 -7.91
N ARG A 52 3.26 -7.19 -8.40
CA ARG A 52 4.56 -7.85 -8.26
C ARG A 52 5.71 -7.00 -8.80
N GLY A 53 5.53 -6.37 -9.97
CA GLY A 53 6.56 -5.51 -10.56
C GLY A 53 6.82 -4.24 -9.74
N ARG A 54 5.78 -3.69 -9.13
CA ARG A 54 5.89 -2.51 -8.25
C ARG A 54 6.64 -2.83 -6.94
N MET A 55 6.50 -4.06 -6.43
CA MET A 55 7.26 -4.55 -5.26
C MET A 55 8.76 -4.73 -5.56
N ASP A 56 9.14 -5.10 -6.79
CA ASP A 56 10.55 -5.33 -7.18
C ASP A 56 11.35 -4.04 -7.44
N GLY A 57 10.69 -2.88 -7.48
CA GLY A 57 11.36 -1.66 -7.89
C GLY A 57 11.46 -1.51 -9.42
N THR A 58 10.81 -2.39 -10.18
CA THR A 58 10.76 -2.29 -11.63
C THR A 58 9.67 -1.27 -12.00
N SER A 59 10.09 -0.07 -12.38
CA SER A 59 9.17 0.96 -12.88
C SER A 59 8.67 0.57 -14.27
N GLY A 60 7.38 0.29 -14.37
CA GLY A 60 6.67 0.10 -15.65
C GLY A 60 5.83 1.33 -15.97
N TYR A 61 4.55 1.12 -16.30
CA TYR A 61 3.56 2.20 -16.44
C TYR A 61 3.23 2.90 -15.11
N ALA A 62 3.47 2.25 -13.97
CA ALA A 62 3.27 2.80 -12.65
C ALA A 62 4.58 2.76 -11.85
N ASP A 63 4.77 3.74 -10.97
CA ASP A 63 5.97 3.88 -10.16
C ASP A 63 6.15 2.71 -9.19
N ALA A 64 7.39 2.39 -8.84
CA ALA A 64 7.68 1.40 -7.81
C ALA A 64 7.09 1.82 -6.46
N TRP A 65 6.81 0.84 -5.60
CA TRP A 65 6.47 1.13 -4.22
C TRP A 65 7.71 1.50 -3.43
N GLU A 66 7.55 2.50 -2.58
CA GLU A 66 8.51 2.85 -1.54
C GLU A 66 8.51 1.78 -0.45
N THR A 67 9.69 1.52 0.09
CA THR A 67 9.92 0.70 1.29
C THR A 67 10.06 1.62 2.48
#